data_AF-A0A924YWP9-F1
#
_entry.id   AF-A0A924YWP9-F1
#
_cell.length_a   1.000
_cell.length_b   1.000
_cell.length_c   1.000
_cell.angle_alpha   90.00
_cell.angle_beta   90.00
_cell.angle_gamma   90.00
#
_symmetry.space_group_name_H-M   'P 1'
#
loop_
_entity.id
_entity.type
_entity.pdbx_description
1 polymer ?
#
loop_
_entity_poly.entity_id
_entity_poly.type
_entity_poly.pdbx_seq_one_letter_code
_entity_poly.pdbx_strand_id
1 'polypeptide(L)' 'GVVTDGGRVLGVTALGVDFAEAKLNAYQAVKCVRWQGGWCRKDISDRARSYLTEG' A
#
# COMPACT_ATOMS: atom_id res chain seq x y z
N GLY A 1 19.30 13.02 5.07
CA GLY A 1 18.13 12.65 5.88
C GLY A 1 16.94 12.52 4.96
N VAL A 2 16.03 11.58 5.19
CA VAL A 2 14.77 11.53 4.44
C VAL A 2 13.90 12.66 4.96
N VAL A 3 13.69 13.69 4.14
CA VAL A 3 12.90 14.88 4.50
C VAL A 3 11.57 14.79 3.75
N THR A 4 10.44 14.92 4.45
CA THR A 4 9.12 14.89 3.83
C THR A 4 8.81 16.24 3.20
N ASP A 5 8.86 16.36 1.87
CA ASP A 5 8.59 17.59 1.12
C ASP A 5 7.23 17.52 0.39
N GLY A 6 6.15 17.65 1.17
CA GLY A 6 4.77 17.72 0.65
C GLY A 6 3.82 16.62 1.16
N GLY A 7 2.50 16.81 0.91
CA GLY A 7 1.42 15.98 1.48
C GLY A 7 1.35 14.53 0.99
N ARG A 8 2.08 14.18 -0.08
CA ARG A 8 2.25 12.79 -0.55
C ARG A 8 3.73 12.48 -0.62
N VAL A 9 4.20 11.70 0.35
CA VAL A 9 5.63 11.44 0.55
C VAL A 9 6.09 10.21 -0.22
N LEU A 10 5.32 9.12 -0.20
CA LEU A 10 5.69 7.82 -0.75
C LEU A 10 4.47 7.05 -1.27
N GLY A 11 4.65 6.30 -2.36
CA GLY A 11 3.72 5.28 -2.85
C GLY A 11 4.35 3.90 -2.69
N VAL A 12 3.61 2.94 -2.13
CA VAL A 12 4.08 1.55 -1.97
C VAL A 12 3.24 0.66 -2.88
N THR A 13 3.93 -0.03 -3.79
CA THR A 13 3.35 -1.02 -4.70
C THR A 13 4.08 -2.33 -4.51
N ALA A 14 3.34 -3.43 -4.47
CA ALA A 14 3.91 -4.77 -4.40
C ALA A 14 3.30 -5.65 -5.49
N LEU A 15 4.10 -6.63 -5.93
CA LEU A 15 3.67 -7.70 -6.82
C LEU A 15 3.39 -8.94 -5.96
N GLY A 16 2.47 -9.77 -6.45
CA GLY A 16 2.08 -11.05 -5.85
C GLY A 16 1.49 -11.94 -6.93
N VAL A 17 1.42 -13.24 -6.67
CA VAL A 17 0.86 -14.23 -7.61
C VAL A 17 -0.65 -14.03 -7.75
N ASP A 18 -1.29 -13.51 -6.70
CA ASP A 18 -2.66 -13.04 -6.73
C ASP A 18 -2.80 -11.62 -6.11
N PHE A 19 -3.97 -11.01 -6.29
CA PHE A 19 -4.26 -9.67 -5.75
C PHE A 19 -4.25 -9.64 -4.21
N ALA A 20 -4.57 -10.75 -3.53
CA ALA A 20 -4.60 -10.81 -2.08
C ALA A 20 -3.17 -10.77 -1.50
N GLU A 21 -2.24 -11.48 -2.14
CA GLU A 21 -0.82 -11.51 -1.85
C GLU A 21 -0.17 -10.18 -2.21
N ALA A 22 -0.46 -9.61 -3.37
CA ALA A 22 0.02 -8.28 -3.75
C ALA A 22 -0.42 -7.22 -2.72
N LYS A 23 -1.68 -7.28 -2.26
CA LYS A 23 -2.20 -6.41 -1.20
C LYS A 23 -1.48 -6.65 0.13
N LEU A 24 -1.30 -7.91 0.53
CA LEU A 24 -0.62 -8.28 1.77
C LEU A 24 0.84 -7.76 1.77
N ASN A 25 1.58 -7.99 0.69
CA ASN A 25 2.95 -7.54 0.52
C ASN A 25 3.06 -6.02 0.56
N ALA A 26 2.13 -5.31 -0.09
CA ALA A 26 2.08 -3.85 -0.04
C ALA A 26 1.87 -3.35 1.40
N TYR A 27 0.91 -3.93 2.14
CA TYR A 27 0.67 -3.55 3.54
C TYR A 27 1.81 -3.95 4.48
N GLN A 28 2.52 -5.06 4.21
CA GLN A 28 3.72 -5.43 4.96
C GLN A 28 4.86 -4.42 4.73
N ALA A 29 5.11 -4.03 3.48
CA ALA A 29 6.09 -3.00 3.17
C ALA A 29 5.73 -1.66 3.81
N VAL A 30 4.45 -1.25 3.75
CA VAL A 30 3.96 -0.05 4.47
C VAL A 30 4.18 -0.17 5.98
N LYS A 31 4.14 -1.37 6.58
CA LYS A 31 4.46 -1.55 8.01
C LYS A 31 5.93 -1.32 8.32
N CYS A 32 6.84 -1.67 7.42
CA CYS A 32 8.28 -1.47 7.57
C CYS A 32 8.69 0.01 7.47
N VAL A 33 7.92 0.84 6.76
CA VAL A 33 8.20 2.27 6.66
C VAL A 33 7.47 3.04 7.77
N ARG A 34 8.22 3.60 8.72
CA ARG A 34 7.70 4.37 9.86
C ARG A 34 8.52 5.64 10.06
N TRP A 35 7.82 6.76 10.19
CA TRP A 35 8.39 8.05 10.57
C TRP A 35 7.36 8.84 11.38
N GLN A 36 7.83 9.84 12.14
CA GLN A 36 6.97 10.67 12.97
C GLN A 36 6.01 11.48 12.08
N GLY A 37 4.70 11.37 12.31
CA GLY A 37 3.66 12.01 11.47
C GLY A 37 3.31 11.25 10.19
N GLY A 38 3.89 10.07 9.94
CA GLY A 38 3.54 9.22 8.81
C GLY A 38 2.13 8.64 8.97
N TRP A 39 1.21 9.04 8.08
CA TRP A 39 -0.13 8.49 7.98
C TRP A 39 -0.30 7.75 6.65
N CYS A 40 -0.90 6.56 6.70
CA CYS A 40 -1.23 5.78 5.52
C CYS A 40 -2.68 5.32 5.58
N ARG A 41 -3.36 5.33 4.43
CA ARG A 41 -4.69 4.76 4.27
C ARG A 41 -4.62 3.24 4.28
N LYS A 42 -5.58 2.59 4.95
CA LYS A 42 -5.68 1.13 5.09
C LYS A 42 -6.73 0.49 4.17
N ASP A 43 -7.44 1.31 3.39
CA ASP A 43 -8.53 0.92 2.50
C ASP A 43 -8.14 0.94 1.01
N ILE A 44 -6.84 1.15 0.72
CA ILE A 44 -6.33 1.05 -0.64
C ILE A 44 -6.44 -0.42 -1.08
N SER A 45 -6.99 -0.64 -2.27
CA SER A 45 -7.25 -1.95 -2.92
C SER A 45 -8.57 -2.65 -2.55
N ASP A 46 -9.43 -2.08 -1.70
CA ASP A 46 -10.72 -2.73 -1.36
C ASP A 46 -11.68 -2.84 -2.55
N ARG A 47 -11.63 -1.88 -3.48
CA ARG A 47 -12.38 -1.94 -4.75
C ARG A 47 -11.76 -2.89 -5.78
N ALA A 48 -10.49 -3.28 -5.64
CA ALA A 48 -9.88 -4.26 -6.55
C ALA A 48 -10.50 -5.65 -6.38
N ARG A 49 -11.13 -5.92 -5.22
CA ARG A 49 -11.83 -7.16 -4.94
C ARG A 49 -13.02 -7.41 -5.90
N SER A 50 -13.65 -6.37 -6.46
CA SER A 50 -14.76 -6.57 -7.41
C SER A 50 -14.28 -7.17 -8.74
N TYR A 51 -13.07 -6.81 -9.19
CA TYR A 51 -12.48 -7.32 -10.44
C TYR A 51 -11.99 -8.78 -10.35
N LEU A 52 -11.91 -9.36 -9.14
CA LEU A 52 -11.57 -10.78 -8.96
C LEU A 52 -12.74 -11.72 -9.23
N THR A 53 -13.96 -11.19 -9.33
CA THR A 53 -15.19 -11.99 -9.50
C THR A 53 -15.66 -12.09 -10.96
N GLU A 54 -15.00 -11.39 -11.88
CA GLU A 54 -15.36 -11.32 -13.31
C GLU A 54 -14.34 -12.00 -14.25
N GLY A 55 -13.42 -12.80 -13.71
CA GLY A 55 -12.43 -13.59 -14.48
C GLY A 55 -12.83 -15.05 -14.63
#